data_AF-A0A3E1BPG5-F1
#
_entry.id   AF-A0A3E1BPG5-F1
#
_cell.length_a   1.000
_cell.length_b   1.000
_cell.length_c   1.000
_cell.angle_alpha   90.00
_cell.angle_beta   90.00
_cell.angle_gamma   90.00
#
_symmetry.space_group_name_H-M   'P 1'
#
loop_
_entity.id
_entity.type
_entity.pdbx_description
1 polymer ?
#
loop_
_entity_poly.entity_id
_entity_poly.type
_entity_poly.pdbx_seq_one_letter_code
_entity_poly.pdbx_strand_id
1 'polypeptide(L)'
;MACAVAPAIAQPAACLTKTDDGGLLGSGGTIVSYKKEFYESSKAFPVQTYSDQAPTGKTAEFCLRYEIENIGQDHIQNLYWGLPGIFVKDFRPGAADRQSRSSQLLSTQDPEELPTLLNAFTKKEAVSKAWMVENQTAQAAGTQFAEVMPVDGNQFLPADVRLVLEANSILQRRPLLVVKLDQDKPIYPVRETVSGQGFNLEVNSRVLRDGDSVSFQTDVSLNGEGAGKARLSMPALQALEDARGAGSPDYESYLRSVEKQGAELTSDFKEHRFSTTMSRKSLLQDALFLSEHVIKVQANDNEYCYRFQSYTPFAVDFDLDRCSQ
;
A
#
# COMPACT_ATOMS: atom_id res chain seq x y z
N MET A 1 13.97 48.77 3.21
CA MET A 1 14.31 47.42 3.69
C MET A 1 13.35 46.45 3.03
N ALA A 2 13.82 45.70 2.05
CA ALA A 2 13.03 44.65 1.41
C ALA A 2 13.45 43.31 2.02
N CYS A 3 12.53 42.64 2.72
CA CYS A 3 12.72 41.24 3.09
C CYS A 3 12.61 40.42 1.81
N ALA A 4 13.75 39.92 1.31
CA ALA A 4 13.75 38.87 0.32
C ALA A 4 13.18 37.61 1.00
N VAL A 5 11.95 37.26 0.65
CA VAL A 5 11.38 35.94 0.95
C VAL A 5 12.21 34.97 0.13
N ALA A 6 13.00 34.12 0.79
CA ALA A 6 13.67 33.03 0.11
C ALA A 6 12.62 32.20 -0.65
N PRO A 7 12.84 31.86 -1.93
CA PRO A 7 11.88 31.04 -2.66
C PRO A 7 11.69 29.73 -1.89
N ALA A 8 10.45 29.40 -1.56
CA ALA A 8 10.11 28.08 -1.05
C ALA A 8 10.59 27.08 -2.11
N ILE A 9 11.54 26.22 -1.75
CA ILE A 9 11.98 25.14 -2.63
C ILE A 9 10.74 24.26 -2.81
N ALA A 10 10.16 24.29 -4.01
CA ALA A 10 9.01 23.45 -4.35
C ALA A 10 9.43 22.00 -4.13
N GLN A 11 8.64 21.26 -3.34
CA GLN A 11 8.87 19.83 -3.16
C GLN A 11 8.74 19.11 -4.52
N PRO A 12 9.53 18.06 -4.78
CA PRO A 12 9.41 17.28 -6.00
C PRO A 12 8.01 16.70 -6.19
N ALA A 13 7.50 16.64 -7.43
CA ALA A 13 6.16 16.14 -7.73
C ALA A 13 5.92 14.70 -7.25
N ALA A 14 6.93 13.82 -7.33
CA ALA A 14 6.88 12.48 -6.77
C ALA A 14 6.56 12.43 -5.26
N CYS A 15 6.92 13.47 -4.50
CA CYS A 15 6.64 13.58 -3.06
C CYS A 15 5.31 14.25 -2.72
N LEU A 16 4.65 14.84 -3.71
CA LEU A 16 3.34 15.46 -3.57
C LEU A 16 2.24 14.45 -3.85
N THR A 17 1.03 14.72 -3.35
CA THR A 17 -0.16 13.97 -3.74
C THR A 17 -0.79 14.59 -5.00
N LYS A 18 -1.63 13.83 -5.72
CA LYS A 18 -2.42 14.38 -6.84
C LYS A 18 -3.29 15.57 -6.43
N THR A 19 -3.74 15.59 -5.18
CA THR A 19 -4.54 16.69 -4.66
C THR A 19 -3.72 17.98 -4.50
N ASP A 20 -2.42 17.87 -4.24
CA ASP A 20 -1.54 19.03 -4.02
C ASP A 20 -1.12 19.71 -5.33
N ASP A 21 -0.91 18.95 -6.40
CA ASP A 21 -0.34 19.46 -7.66
C ASP A 21 -1.19 19.25 -8.92
N GLY A 22 -2.34 18.57 -8.81
CA GLY A 22 -3.26 18.31 -9.91
C GLY A 22 -2.92 17.07 -10.76
N GLY A 23 -1.88 16.31 -10.43
CA GLY A 23 -1.49 15.11 -11.16
C GLY A 23 -0.15 15.23 -11.90
N LEU A 24 0.47 14.08 -12.17
CA LEU A 24 1.71 14.03 -12.95
C LEU A 24 1.46 14.46 -14.40
N LEU A 25 2.39 15.25 -14.94
CA LEU A 25 2.38 15.63 -16.35
C LEU A 25 2.83 14.44 -17.22
N GLY A 26 2.33 14.36 -18.46
CA GLY A 26 2.70 13.27 -19.38
C GLY A 26 4.15 13.29 -19.87
N SER A 27 4.90 14.35 -19.57
CA SER A 27 6.32 14.49 -19.90
C SER A 27 6.98 15.53 -18.99
N GLY A 28 8.25 15.33 -18.66
CA GLY A 28 9.08 16.30 -17.92
C GLY A 28 9.76 15.67 -16.70
N GLY A 29 10.93 16.19 -16.33
CA GLY A 29 11.71 15.70 -15.21
C GLY A 29 12.06 14.21 -15.33
N THR A 30 11.79 13.46 -14.27
CA THR A 30 11.97 12.00 -14.16
C THR A 30 10.72 11.21 -14.53
N ILE A 31 9.64 11.87 -14.98
CA ILE A 31 8.35 11.18 -15.17
C ILE A 31 8.43 10.18 -16.34
N VAL A 32 8.10 8.94 -16.04
CA VAL A 32 7.91 7.84 -17.00
C VAL A 32 6.42 7.71 -17.29
N SER A 33 6.04 7.71 -18.57
CA SER A 33 4.64 7.60 -18.96
C SER A 33 4.45 6.67 -20.16
N TYR A 34 3.42 5.83 -20.10
CA TYR A 34 3.14 4.81 -21.11
C TYR A 34 1.66 4.72 -21.42
N LYS A 35 1.35 4.71 -22.72
CA LYS A 35 0.02 4.41 -23.24
C LYS A 35 -0.10 2.91 -23.50
N LYS A 36 -1.20 2.30 -23.04
CA LYS A 36 -1.57 0.91 -23.36
C LYS A 36 -3.03 0.86 -23.78
N GLU A 37 -3.38 -0.15 -24.57
CA GLU A 37 -4.75 -0.34 -25.05
C GLU A 37 -5.20 -1.74 -24.71
N PHE A 38 -6.39 -1.84 -24.11
CA PHE A 38 -7.11 -3.10 -24.00
C PHE A 38 -8.16 -3.17 -25.09
N TYR A 39 -8.37 -4.36 -25.65
CA TYR A 39 -9.37 -4.55 -26.69
C TYR A 39 -10.47 -5.46 -26.18
N GLU A 40 -11.74 -5.03 -26.20
CA GLU A 40 -12.91 -5.84 -25.80
C GLU A 40 -14.02 -5.66 -26.83
N SER A 41 -14.54 -6.78 -27.36
CA SER A 41 -15.62 -6.77 -28.37
C SER A 41 -15.41 -5.77 -29.54
N SER A 42 -14.20 -5.74 -30.11
CA SER A 42 -13.77 -4.82 -31.19
C SER A 42 -13.63 -3.33 -30.83
N LYS A 43 -13.80 -2.97 -29.56
CA LYS A 43 -13.51 -1.62 -29.04
C LYS A 43 -12.12 -1.56 -28.43
N ALA A 44 -11.47 -0.40 -28.52
CA ALA A 44 -10.20 -0.11 -27.87
C ALA A 44 -10.43 0.78 -26.63
N PHE A 45 -9.81 0.40 -25.51
CA PHE A 45 -9.89 1.06 -24.22
C PHE A 45 -8.48 1.50 -23.82
N PRO A 46 -8.07 2.73 -24.22
CA PRO A 46 -6.74 3.22 -23.94
C PRO A 46 -6.61 3.70 -22.49
N VAL A 47 -5.52 3.29 -21.84
CA VAL A 47 -5.11 3.78 -20.52
C VAL A 47 -3.72 4.40 -20.60
N GLN A 48 -3.49 5.42 -19.79
CA GLN A 48 -2.19 6.05 -19.62
C GLN A 48 -1.71 5.84 -18.19
N THR A 49 -0.49 5.31 -18.03
CA THR A 49 0.18 5.25 -16.73
C THR A 49 1.23 6.34 -16.63
N TYR A 50 1.46 6.81 -15.41
CA TYR A 50 2.49 7.79 -15.05
C TYR A 50 3.23 7.27 -13.83
N SER A 51 4.53 7.46 -13.78
CA SER A 51 5.36 7.13 -12.64
C SER A 51 6.46 8.16 -12.48
N ASP A 52 6.67 8.64 -11.26
CA ASP A 52 7.73 9.57 -10.93
C ASP A 52 8.48 9.12 -9.68
N GLN A 53 9.73 9.55 -9.56
CA GLN A 53 10.58 9.27 -8.41
C GLN A 53 11.39 10.50 -8.02
N ALA A 54 11.57 10.73 -6.72
CA ALA A 54 12.45 11.77 -6.24
C ALA A 54 13.04 11.42 -4.87
N PRO A 55 14.29 11.81 -4.60
CA PRO A 55 14.82 11.76 -3.24
C PRO A 55 14.08 12.77 -2.36
N THR A 56 13.82 12.43 -1.10
CA THR A 56 13.16 13.33 -0.14
C THR A 56 14.09 14.40 0.42
N GLY A 57 15.39 14.34 0.09
CA GLY A 57 16.45 15.13 0.71
C GLY A 57 17.01 14.52 1.99
N LYS A 58 16.42 13.43 2.52
CA LYS A 58 17.06 12.58 3.53
C LYS A 58 17.89 11.50 2.85
N THR A 59 18.95 11.04 3.51
CA THR A 59 19.83 10.00 2.97
C THR A 59 19.03 8.74 2.61
N ALA A 60 19.06 8.37 1.33
CA ALA A 60 18.50 7.14 0.81
C ALA A 60 16.97 6.97 0.98
N GLU A 61 16.23 8.05 1.17
CA GLU A 61 14.75 8.04 1.20
C GLU A 61 14.22 8.59 -0.12
N PHE A 62 13.30 7.86 -0.74
CA PHE A 62 12.67 8.19 -2.01
C PHE A 62 11.16 8.30 -1.85
N CYS A 63 10.57 9.24 -2.57
CA CYS A 63 9.15 9.22 -2.90
C CYS A 63 8.98 8.53 -4.25
N LEU A 64 8.06 7.57 -4.32
CA LEU A 64 7.56 7.01 -5.57
C LEU A 64 6.10 7.40 -5.72
N ARG A 65 5.72 7.85 -6.92
CA ARG A 65 4.34 8.19 -7.26
C ARG A 65 3.94 7.51 -8.54
N TYR A 66 2.70 7.03 -8.57
CA TYR A 66 2.13 6.27 -9.66
C TYR A 66 0.73 6.77 -9.93
N GLU A 67 0.40 7.01 -11.19
CA GLU A 67 -0.96 7.40 -11.59
C GLU A 67 -1.42 6.60 -12.79
N ILE A 68 -2.73 6.39 -12.88
CA ILE A 68 -3.37 5.75 -14.02
C ILE A 68 -4.64 6.49 -14.41
N GLU A 69 -4.79 6.74 -15.71
CA GLU A 69 -5.93 7.43 -16.31
C GLU A 69 -6.53 6.59 -17.43
N ASN A 70 -7.86 6.50 -17.47
CA ASN A 70 -8.59 6.07 -18.66
C ASN A 70 -8.69 7.27 -19.61
N ILE A 71 -7.93 7.23 -20.70
CA ILE A 71 -7.90 8.31 -21.71
C ILE A 71 -8.86 8.02 -22.89
N GLY A 72 -9.71 7.00 -22.74
CA GLY A 72 -10.70 6.58 -23.73
C GLY A 72 -12.00 7.40 -23.68
N GLN A 73 -13.05 6.82 -24.25
CA GLN A 73 -14.42 7.38 -24.21
C GLN A 73 -15.39 6.47 -23.46
N ASP A 74 -15.05 5.19 -23.32
CA ASP A 74 -15.84 4.19 -22.62
C ASP A 74 -15.23 3.87 -21.25
N HIS A 75 -16.07 3.52 -20.27
CA HIS A 75 -15.62 3.02 -18.97
C HIS A 75 -15.01 1.61 -19.07
N ILE A 76 -14.07 1.29 -18.16
CA ILE A 76 -13.48 -0.05 -18.03
C ILE A 76 -14.06 -0.69 -16.77
N GLN A 77 -14.79 -1.80 -16.91
CA GLN A 77 -15.58 -2.36 -15.78
C GLN A 77 -14.70 -2.79 -14.60
N ASN A 78 -13.54 -3.36 -14.87
CA ASN A 78 -12.52 -3.69 -13.87
C ASN A 78 -11.16 -3.35 -14.44
N LEU A 79 -10.39 -2.53 -13.73
CA LEU A 79 -9.00 -2.25 -14.01
C LEU A 79 -8.17 -2.61 -12.77
N TYR A 80 -7.04 -3.26 -13.01
CA TYR A 80 -6.07 -3.56 -11.98
C TYR A 80 -4.66 -3.24 -12.44
N TRP A 81 -3.92 -2.49 -11.63
CA TRP A 81 -2.49 -2.26 -11.81
C TRP A 81 -1.69 -2.98 -10.74
N GLY A 82 -1.03 -4.07 -11.17
CA GLY A 82 -0.01 -4.87 -10.50
C GLY A 82 0.66 -4.17 -9.33
N LEU A 83 1.54 -3.28 -9.75
CA LEU A 83 2.22 -2.30 -8.93
C LEU A 83 1.84 -0.93 -9.47
N PRO A 84 1.14 -0.08 -8.70
CA PRO A 84 1.27 0.03 -7.25
C PRO A 84 0.11 -0.63 -6.47
N GLY A 85 -0.64 -1.57 -7.04
CA GLY A 85 -1.78 -2.17 -6.32
C GLY A 85 -3.03 -1.29 -6.32
N ILE A 86 -3.33 -0.64 -7.45
CA ILE A 86 -4.55 0.13 -7.68
C ILE A 86 -5.58 -0.78 -8.37
N PHE A 87 -6.72 -1.01 -7.74
CA PHE A 87 -7.88 -1.65 -8.36
C PHE A 87 -9.06 -0.69 -8.38
N VAL A 88 -9.70 -0.58 -9.54
CA VAL A 88 -10.84 0.30 -9.78
C VAL A 88 -11.93 -0.49 -10.46
N LYS A 89 -13.10 -0.54 -9.82
CA LYS A 89 -14.35 -0.93 -10.48
C LYS A 89 -14.85 0.26 -11.28
N ASP A 90 -15.52 0.05 -12.41
CA ASP A 90 -16.08 1.13 -13.25
C ASP A 90 -15.12 2.32 -13.48
N PHE A 91 -13.96 2.07 -14.09
CA PHE A 91 -12.94 3.10 -14.30
C PHE A 91 -13.34 4.05 -15.43
N ARG A 92 -13.87 5.22 -15.05
CA ARG A 92 -14.42 6.23 -15.97
C ARG A 92 -13.34 7.05 -16.68
N PRO A 93 -13.62 7.55 -17.89
CA PRO A 93 -12.66 8.37 -18.63
C PRO A 93 -12.36 9.73 -17.98
N GLY A 94 -11.10 10.17 -18.11
CA GLY A 94 -10.65 11.54 -17.86
C GLY A 94 -9.85 11.75 -16.57
N ALA A 95 -9.15 12.89 -16.52
CA ALA A 95 -8.24 13.25 -15.43
C ALA A 95 -8.90 13.36 -14.04
N ALA A 96 -10.20 13.67 -13.97
CA ALA A 96 -10.95 13.71 -12.72
C ALA A 96 -10.96 12.35 -12.01
N ASP A 97 -11.12 11.26 -12.78
CA ASP A 97 -11.16 9.89 -12.28
C ASP A 97 -9.78 9.23 -12.21
N ARG A 98 -8.71 9.91 -12.68
CA ARG A 98 -7.33 9.43 -12.56
C ARG A 98 -7.02 9.02 -11.12
N GLN A 99 -6.55 7.81 -10.95
CA GLN A 99 -6.11 7.30 -9.64
C GLN A 99 -4.64 7.61 -9.43
N SER A 100 -4.27 7.98 -8.21
CA SER A 100 -2.89 8.24 -7.83
C SER A 100 -2.55 7.49 -6.55
N ARG A 101 -1.32 7.00 -6.47
CA ARG A 101 -0.72 6.45 -5.26
C ARG A 101 0.68 6.98 -5.09
N SER A 102 1.00 7.46 -3.89
CA SER A 102 2.34 7.84 -3.50
C SER A 102 2.79 7.04 -2.28
N SER A 103 4.08 6.74 -2.23
CA SER A 103 4.71 5.99 -1.14
C SER A 103 6.09 6.56 -0.84
N GLN A 104 6.43 6.62 0.46
CA GLN A 104 7.80 6.91 0.90
C GLN A 104 8.48 5.61 1.29
N LEU A 105 9.70 5.40 0.78
CA LEU A 105 10.52 4.25 1.11
C LEU A 105 11.97 4.66 1.32
N LEU A 106 12.69 3.87 2.10
CA LEU A 106 14.12 4.02 2.36
C LEU A 106 14.84 2.91 1.59
N SER A 107 15.78 3.18 0.69
CA SER A 107 16.46 2.17 -0.17
C SER A 107 17.95 2.40 -0.41
N THR A 108 18.75 1.32 -0.41
CA THR A 108 20.16 1.32 -0.85
C THR A 108 20.34 1.49 -2.35
N GLN A 109 19.33 1.11 -3.13
CA GLN A 109 19.33 1.14 -4.58
C GLN A 109 18.49 2.31 -5.07
N ASP A 110 18.99 3.01 -6.08
CA ASP A 110 18.20 4.00 -6.78
C ASP A 110 17.00 3.31 -7.46
N PRO A 111 15.82 3.96 -7.52
CA PRO A 111 14.71 3.45 -8.30
C PRO A 111 15.09 3.27 -9.77
N GLU A 112 14.69 2.14 -10.35
CA GLU A 112 14.89 1.80 -11.75
C GLU A 112 13.55 1.69 -12.49
N GLU A 113 13.55 1.95 -13.79
CA GLU A 113 12.37 1.77 -14.63
C GLU A 113 12.18 0.28 -14.95
N LEU A 114 11.26 -0.38 -14.24
CA LEU A 114 10.99 -1.81 -14.37
C LEU A 114 9.62 -2.10 -14.99
N PRO A 115 9.45 -3.25 -15.68
CA PRO A 115 8.15 -3.67 -16.21
C PRO A 115 7.10 -3.87 -15.10
N THR A 116 5.87 -3.43 -15.37
CA THR A 116 4.71 -3.62 -14.49
C THR A 116 3.49 -4.08 -15.29
N LEU A 117 2.61 -4.85 -14.66
CA LEU A 117 1.48 -5.49 -15.32
C LEU A 117 0.17 -4.72 -15.06
N LEU A 118 -0.52 -4.38 -16.13
CA LEU A 118 -1.89 -3.89 -16.11
C LEU A 118 -2.84 -5.00 -16.53
N ASN A 119 -4.00 -5.06 -15.88
CA ASN A 119 -5.06 -6.00 -16.15
C ASN A 119 -6.38 -5.25 -16.34
N ALA A 120 -7.20 -5.69 -17.28
CA ALA A 120 -8.56 -5.18 -17.45
C ALA A 120 -9.58 -6.27 -17.74
N PHE A 121 -10.85 -5.94 -17.48
CA PHE A 121 -12.03 -6.77 -17.68
C PHE A 121 -12.01 -8.05 -16.84
N THR A 122 -11.58 -9.17 -17.43
CA THR A 122 -11.54 -10.49 -16.77
C THR A 122 -10.17 -11.14 -16.76
N LYS A 123 -9.22 -10.75 -17.65
CA LYS A 123 -7.86 -11.32 -17.76
C LYS A 123 -6.99 -10.71 -18.89
N LYS A 124 -7.33 -9.52 -19.40
CA LYS A 124 -6.55 -8.91 -20.49
C LYS A 124 -5.36 -8.17 -19.89
N GLU A 125 -4.18 -8.64 -20.24
CA GLU A 125 -2.91 -8.14 -19.72
C GLU A 125 -2.24 -7.15 -20.68
N ALA A 126 -1.64 -6.11 -20.14
CA ALA A 126 -0.78 -5.19 -20.86
C ALA A 126 0.44 -4.84 -19.99
N VAL A 127 1.63 -4.93 -20.58
CA VAL A 127 2.87 -4.57 -19.88
C VAL A 127 3.16 -3.08 -20.05
N SER A 128 3.24 -2.36 -18.94
CA SER A 128 3.75 -0.99 -18.83
C SER A 128 5.11 -0.99 -18.14
N LYS A 129 5.64 0.19 -17.80
CA LYS A 129 6.80 0.33 -16.92
C LYS A 129 6.60 1.48 -15.93
N ALA A 130 7.29 1.40 -14.81
CA ALA A 130 7.25 2.40 -13.75
C ALA A 130 8.58 2.41 -12.98
N TRP A 131 8.86 3.49 -12.25
CA TRP A 131 9.96 3.53 -11.30
C TRP A 131 9.69 2.60 -10.13
N MET A 132 10.67 1.77 -9.79
CA MET A 132 10.57 0.73 -8.79
C MET A 132 11.91 0.50 -8.11
N VAL A 133 11.89 -0.04 -6.90
CA VAL A 133 13.09 -0.61 -6.26
C VAL A 133 12.93 -2.13 -6.23
N GLU A 134 13.99 -2.87 -6.55
CA GLU A 134 13.97 -4.33 -6.56
C GLU A 134 13.67 -4.85 -5.14
N ASN A 135 12.45 -5.38 -4.97
CA ASN A 135 11.77 -5.55 -3.68
C ASN A 135 11.44 -4.20 -3.03
N GLN A 136 10.16 -3.88 -2.89
CA GLN A 136 9.66 -2.61 -2.30
C GLN A 136 10.00 -2.39 -0.81
N THR A 137 10.99 -3.12 -0.31
CA THR A 137 11.52 -3.08 1.06
C THR A 137 13.04 -2.97 1.10
N ALA A 138 13.75 -2.80 -0.03
CA ALA A 138 15.19 -2.60 0.02
C ALA A 138 15.46 -1.42 0.94
N GLN A 139 16.29 -1.59 1.98
CA GLN A 139 16.66 -0.54 2.94
C GLN A 139 18.10 -0.09 2.73
N ALA A 140 18.44 1.13 3.15
CA ALA A 140 19.81 1.62 3.03
C ALA A 140 20.79 1.00 4.06
N ALA A 141 22.00 0.68 3.60
CA ALA A 141 23.08 0.13 4.41
C ALA A 141 23.61 1.19 5.36
N GLY A 142 23.89 0.82 6.61
CA GLY A 142 24.34 1.76 7.64
C GLY A 142 23.25 2.74 8.11
N THR A 143 21.97 2.49 7.78
CA THR A 143 20.88 3.30 8.32
C THR A 143 20.73 3.13 9.82
N GLN A 144 20.18 4.17 10.45
CA GLN A 144 19.72 4.13 11.83
C GLN A 144 18.49 3.24 12.04
N PHE A 145 17.89 2.72 10.97
CA PHE A 145 16.68 1.91 11.04
C PHE A 145 16.99 0.40 10.94
N ALA A 146 16.09 -0.42 11.47
CA ALA A 146 16.16 -1.86 11.43
C ALA A 146 15.82 -2.38 10.02
N GLU A 147 16.66 -3.28 9.53
CA GLU A 147 16.57 -3.92 8.21
C GLU A 147 15.30 -4.75 8.05
N VAL A 148 14.61 -4.56 6.92
CA VAL A 148 13.56 -5.47 6.45
C VAL A 148 14.20 -6.51 5.55
N MET A 149 14.16 -7.77 5.99
CA MET A 149 14.76 -8.90 5.30
C MET A 149 13.68 -9.78 4.65
N PRO A 150 13.82 -10.12 3.35
CA PRO A 150 13.01 -11.16 2.75
C PRO A 150 13.44 -12.54 3.27
N VAL A 151 12.50 -13.37 3.72
CA VAL A 151 12.77 -14.73 4.19
C VAL A 151 11.81 -15.75 3.56
N ASP A 152 12.28 -16.98 3.37
CA ASP A 152 11.44 -18.09 2.90
C ASP A 152 10.43 -18.47 4.00
N GLY A 153 9.14 -18.29 3.72
CA GLY A 153 8.06 -18.61 4.64
C GLY A 153 8.02 -20.09 5.06
N ASN A 154 8.48 -21.01 4.21
CA ASN A 154 8.53 -22.44 4.54
C ASN A 154 9.58 -22.77 5.60
N GLN A 155 10.63 -21.96 5.70
CA GLN A 155 11.72 -22.13 6.66
C GLN A 155 11.48 -21.29 7.92
N PHE A 156 10.84 -20.13 7.77
CA PHE A 156 10.60 -19.20 8.86
C PHE A 156 9.38 -19.57 9.72
N LEU A 157 8.29 -20.04 9.10
CA LEU A 157 7.05 -20.30 9.83
C LEU A 157 7.02 -21.70 10.45
N PRO A 158 6.64 -21.81 11.74
CA PRO A 158 6.32 -23.09 12.37
C PRO A 158 5.27 -23.90 11.59
N ALA A 159 5.30 -25.23 11.73
CA ALA A 159 4.43 -26.12 10.98
C ALA A 159 2.93 -25.90 11.26
N ASP A 160 2.58 -25.66 12.53
CA ASP A 160 1.22 -25.33 12.97
C ASP A 160 0.71 -24.02 12.35
N VAL A 161 1.54 -22.97 12.31
CA VAL A 161 1.19 -21.71 11.63
C VAL A 161 0.94 -21.95 10.14
N ARG A 162 1.83 -22.69 9.46
CA ARG A 162 1.65 -23.00 8.03
C ARG A 162 0.36 -23.76 7.75
N LEU A 163 0.03 -24.76 8.57
CA LEU A 163 -1.21 -25.52 8.45
C LEU A 163 -2.46 -24.62 8.60
N VAL A 164 -2.44 -23.66 9.55
CA VAL A 164 -3.52 -22.69 9.71
C VAL A 164 -3.64 -21.79 8.47
N LEU A 165 -2.53 -21.29 7.93
CA LEU A 165 -2.53 -20.46 6.72
C LEU A 165 -3.07 -21.23 5.51
N GLU A 166 -2.60 -22.46 5.30
CA GLU A 166 -3.05 -23.36 4.22
C GLU A 166 -4.55 -23.68 4.34
N ALA A 167 -5.03 -24.01 5.54
CA ALA A 167 -6.45 -24.29 5.79
C ALA A 167 -7.36 -23.09 5.50
N ASN A 168 -6.84 -21.86 5.62
CA ASN A 168 -7.54 -20.62 5.32
C ASN A 168 -7.24 -20.08 3.92
N SER A 169 -6.62 -20.89 3.04
CA SER A 169 -6.26 -20.52 1.66
C SER A 169 -5.37 -19.26 1.56
N ILE A 170 -4.57 -18.99 2.60
CA ILE A 170 -3.57 -17.92 2.59
C ILE A 170 -2.27 -18.49 2.00
N LEU A 171 -2.05 -18.19 0.72
CA LEU A 171 -0.86 -18.62 0.00
C LEU A 171 0.29 -17.61 0.14
N GLN A 172 1.40 -18.04 0.73
CA GLN A 172 2.63 -17.26 0.81
C GLN A 172 3.39 -17.32 -0.53
N ARG A 173 2.92 -16.55 -1.53
CA ARG A 173 3.47 -16.57 -2.90
C ARG A 173 4.80 -15.82 -3.03
N ARG A 174 5.12 -14.94 -2.08
CA ARG A 174 6.34 -14.13 -2.05
C ARG A 174 7.11 -14.39 -0.76
N PRO A 175 8.42 -14.06 -0.71
CA PRO A 175 9.16 -14.05 0.54
C PRO A 175 8.44 -13.20 1.59
N LEU A 176 8.46 -13.66 2.85
CA LEU A 176 7.97 -12.87 3.97
C LEU A 176 8.94 -11.70 4.22
N LEU A 177 8.39 -10.52 4.47
CA LEU A 177 9.17 -9.33 4.77
C LEU A 177 9.24 -9.16 6.28
N VAL A 178 10.44 -9.33 6.85
CA VAL A 178 10.62 -9.49 8.29
C VAL A 178 11.60 -8.47 8.84
N VAL A 179 11.26 -7.86 9.97
CA VAL A 179 12.23 -7.12 10.79
C VAL A 179 12.49 -7.89 12.07
N LYS A 180 13.75 -8.22 12.32
CA LYS A 180 14.18 -8.83 13.59
C LYS A 180 14.39 -7.75 14.64
N LEU A 181 13.86 -7.97 15.85
CA LEU A 181 13.90 -6.99 16.94
C LEU A 181 15.23 -6.97 17.71
N ASP A 182 16.09 -7.96 17.47
CA ASP A 182 17.45 -8.08 18.02
C ASP A 182 18.44 -7.06 17.44
N GLN A 183 18.11 -6.41 16.32
CA GLN A 183 18.94 -5.38 15.69
C GLN A 183 19.13 -4.12 16.53
N ASP A 184 18.29 -3.94 17.57
CA ASP A 184 18.24 -2.76 18.45
C ASP A 184 18.22 -1.39 17.74
N LYS A 185 17.53 -1.34 16.60
CA LYS A 185 17.33 -0.11 15.83
C LYS A 185 15.85 0.30 15.78
N PRO A 186 15.55 1.61 15.68
CA PRO A 186 14.23 2.10 15.29
C PRO A 186 13.71 1.41 14.03
N ILE A 187 12.40 1.20 13.92
CA ILE A 187 11.78 0.62 12.73
C ILE A 187 11.30 1.78 11.85
N TYR A 188 11.63 1.73 10.56
CA TYR A 188 11.23 2.79 9.61
C TYR A 188 9.69 2.81 9.47
N PRO A 189 9.00 3.95 9.58
CA PRO A 189 7.55 3.99 9.41
C PRO A 189 7.16 3.88 7.93
N VAL A 190 6.11 3.14 7.64
CA VAL A 190 5.55 3.03 6.28
C VAL A 190 4.47 4.08 6.08
N ARG A 191 4.58 4.88 5.02
CA ARG A 191 3.65 5.96 4.70
C ARG A 191 3.20 5.88 3.26
N GLU A 192 1.90 5.77 3.09
CA GLU A 192 1.27 5.64 1.79
C GLU A 192 0.04 6.53 1.70
N THR A 193 -0.16 7.12 0.53
CA THR A 193 -1.34 7.92 0.23
C THR A 193 -1.92 7.48 -1.09
N VAL A 194 -3.24 7.27 -1.14
CA VAL A 194 -3.97 7.08 -2.38
C VAL A 194 -4.97 8.21 -2.56
N SER A 195 -5.05 8.73 -3.78
CA SER A 195 -5.98 9.79 -4.16
C SER A 195 -6.85 9.30 -5.30
N GLY A 196 -8.17 9.42 -5.12
CA GLY A 196 -9.18 9.08 -6.11
C GLY A 196 -10.11 10.27 -6.38
N GLN A 197 -11.28 9.99 -6.97
CA GLN A 197 -12.27 11.03 -7.23
C GLN A 197 -12.87 11.53 -5.91
N GLY A 198 -12.43 12.71 -5.47
CA GLY A 198 -13.00 13.39 -4.29
C GLY A 198 -12.55 12.86 -2.93
N PHE A 199 -11.55 11.97 -2.86
CA PHE A 199 -10.99 11.52 -1.58
C PHE A 199 -9.47 11.35 -1.66
N ASN A 200 -8.82 11.50 -0.50
CA ASN A 200 -7.49 10.99 -0.22
C ASN A 200 -7.56 10.09 1.00
N LEU A 201 -6.92 8.92 0.90
CA LEU A 201 -6.76 7.96 1.98
C LEU A 201 -5.27 7.88 2.31
N GLU A 202 -4.92 8.19 3.55
CA GLU A 202 -3.55 8.13 4.07
C GLU A 202 -3.43 6.99 5.07
N VAL A 203 -2.36 6.22 4.96
CA VAL A 203 -2.04 5.10 5.85
C VAL A 203 -0.62 5.27 6.35
N ASN A 204 -0.46 5.32 7.67
CA ASN A 204 0.83 5.47 8.33
C ASN A 204 1.01 4.36 9.38
N SER A 205 1.88 3.39 9.09
CA SER A 205 2.17 2.28 9.98
C SER A 205 3.52 2.45 10.67
N ARG A 206 3.54 2.24 11.99
CA ARG A 206 4.74 2.33 12.82
C ARG A 206 4.73 1.28 13.92
N VAL A 207 5.92 0.96 14.40
CA VAL A 207 6.11 0.09 15.56
C VAL A 207 6.81 0.85 16.66
N LEU A 208 6.27 0.77 17.87
CA LEU A 208 6.87 1.34 19.08
C LEU A 208 7.35 0.20 19.98
N ARG A 209 8.57 0.32 20.50
CA ARG A 209 9.15 -0.63 21.46
C ARG A 209 9.21 0.05 22.83
N ASP A 210 8.66 -0.60 23.84
CA ASP A 210 8.71 -0.15 25.24
C ASP A 210 9.06 -1.33 26.15
N GLY A 211 10.34 -1.44 26.51
CA GLY A 211 10.89 -2.57 27.24
C GLY A 211 10.63 -3.91 26.54
N ASP A 212 9.92 -4.81 27.24
CA ASP A 212 9.52 -6.13 26.73
C ASP A 212 8.23 -6.09 25.88
N SER A 213 7.67 -4.91 25.61
CA SER A 213 6.43 -4.74 24.83
C SER A 213 6.68 -4.11 23.46
N VAL A 214 5.94 -4.57 22.46
CA VAL A 214 5.96 -4.10 21.08
C VAL A 214 4.54 -3.69 20.71
N SER A 215 4.35 -2.41 20.37
CA SER A 215 3.08 -1.85 19.93
C SER A 215 3.10 -1.63 18.42
N PHE A 216 2.14 -2.24 17.74
CA PHE A 216 1.89 -2.08 16.31
C PHE A 216 0.79 -1.03 16.16
N GLN A 217 1.07 0.03 15.40
CA GLN A 217 0.12 1.14 15.22
C GLN A 217 -0.01 1.47 13.74
N THR A 218 -1.24 1.50 13.25
CA THR A 218 -1.56 1.95 11.90
C THR A 218 -2.63 3.02 11.98
N ASP A 219 -2.23 4.25 11.65
CA ASP A 219 -3.10 5.41 11.54
C ASP A 219 -3.67 5.45 10.13
N VAL A 220 -5.00 5.49 10.02
CA VAL A 220 -5.70 5.62 8.73
C VAL A 220 -6.53 6.90 8.76
N SER A 221 -6.37 7.76 7.77
CA SER A 221 -7.16 8.98 7.62
C SER A 221 -7.79 9.07 6.24
N LEU A 222 -9.00 9.62 6.17
CA LEU A 222 -9.73 9.87 4.94
C LEU A 222 -10.16 11.33 4.91
N ASN A 223 -9.74 12.04 3.86
CA ASN A 223 -10.06 13.45 3.64
C ASN A 223 -10.49 13.71 2.19
N GLY A 224 -10.96 14.93 1.90
CA GLY A 224 -11.49 15.32 0.59
C GLY A 224 -13.01 15.55 0.58
N GLU A 225 -13.51 16.18 -0.48
CA GLU A 225 -14.91 16.63 -0.58
C GLU A 225 -15.92 15.47 -0.57
N GLY A 226 -15.53 14.30 -1.08
CA GLY A 226 -16.32 13.07 -1.12
C GLY A 226 -16.13 12.15 0.09
N ALA A 227 -15.15 12.43 0.97
CA ALA A 227 -14.80 11.56 2.10
C ALA A 227 -15.96 11.34 3.07
N GLY A 228 -16.75 12.38 3.36
CA GLY A 228 -17.88 12.30 4.30
C GLY A 228 -19.02 11.38 3.86
N LYS A 229 -19.04 10.95 2.59
CA LYS A 229 -20.02 9.99 2.06
C LYS A 229 -19.41 8.61 1.79
N ALA A 230 -18.09 8.48 1.97
CA ALA A 230 -17.40 7.25 1.69
C ALA A 230 -17.65 6.21 2.77
N ARG A 231 -17.57 4.93 2.40
CA ARG A 231 -17.58 3.80 3.32
C ARG A 231 -16.31 2.99 3.17
N LEU A 232 -15.69 2.61 4.27
CA LEU A 232 -14.43 1.87 4.28
C LEU A 232 -14.58 0.48 4.86
N SER A 233 -13.90 -0.49 4.28
CA SER A 233 -13.66 -1.81 4.89
C SER A 233 -12.16 -2.02 5.08
N MET A 234 -11.75 -2.37 6.30
CA MET A 234 -10.34 -2.52 6.71
C MET A 234 -10.15 -3.77 7.59
N PRO A 235 -10.52 -4.96 7.10
CA PRO A 235 -10.71 -6.14 7.95
C PRO A 235 -9.44 -6.59 8.68
N ALA A 236 -8.28 -6.50 8.01
CA ALA A 236 -6.99 -6.87 8.61
C ALA A 236 -6.59 -5.94 9.76
N LEU A 237 -6.92 -4.66 9.67
CA LEU A 237 -6.59 -3.65 10.71
C LEU A 237 -7.57 -3.74 11.89
N GLN A 238 -8.86 -3.98 11.61
CA GLN A 238 -9.86 -4.24 12.65
C GLN A 238 -9.53 -5.53 13.42
N ALA A 239 -9.18 -6.61 12.72
CA ALA A 239 -8.74 -7.84 13.35
C ALA A 239 -7.44 -7.70 14.15
N LEU A 240 -6.54 -6.81 13.70
CA LEU A 240 -5.31 -6.49 14.44
C LEU A 240 -5.63 -5.84 15.79
N GLU A 241 -6.59 -4.92 15.84
CA GLU A 241 -7.04 -4.27 17.07
C GLU A 241 -7.74 -5.27 18.03
N ASP A 242 -8.47 -6.24 17.47
CA ASP A 242 -9.12 -7.32 18.22
C ASP A 242 -8.10 -8.32 18.80
N ALA A 243 -6.93 -8.46 18.19
CA ALA A 243 -5.85 -9.36 18.61
C ALA A 243 -5.18 -8.86 19.89
N ARG A 244 -5.90 -8.85 21.02
CA ARG A 244 -5.38 -8.44 22.32
C ARG A 244 -4.84 -9.65 23.10
N GLY A 245 -3.54 -9.59 23.40
CA GLY A 245 -2.95 -10.13 24.63
C GLY A 245 -3.19 -11.60 25.00
N ALA A 246 -2.93 -12.54 24.08
CA ALA A 246 -2.60 -13.93 24.44
C ALA A 246 -1.08 -14.15 24.22
N GLY A 247 -0.48 -15.11 24.93
CA GLY A 247 0.98 -15.30 25.03
C GLY A 247 1.75 -15.55 23.71
N SER A 248 1.07 -15.61 22.57
CA SER A 248 1.59 -15.66 21.20
C SER A 248 0.53 -15.16 20.20
N PRO A 249 0.90 -14.71 18.98
CA PRO A 249 -0.06 -14.40 17.92
C PRO A 249 -0.98 -15.60 17.64
N ASP A 250 -2.29 -15.42 17.86
CA ASP A 250 -3.32 -16.42 17.55
C ASP A 250 -3.79 -16.23 16.09
N TYR A 251 -3.17 -16.96 15.18
CA TYR A 251 -3.45 -16.88 13.74
C TYR A 251 -4.89 -17.27 13.40
N GLU A 252 -5.46 -18.26 14.08
CA GLU A 252 -6.80 -18.75 13.76
C GLU A 252 -7.86 -17.72 14.17
N SER A 253 -7.77 -17.17 15.37
CA SER A 253 -8.67 -16.08 15.81
C SER A 253 -8.50 -14.83 14.96
N TYR A 254 -7.28 -14.48 14.57
CA TYR A 254 -7.00 -13.36 13.67
C TYR A 254 -7.70 -13.55 12.32
N LEU A 255 -7.46 -14.68 11.63
CA LEU A 255 -8.02 -14.94 10.31
C LEU A 255 -9.55 -15.00 10.32
N ARG A 256 -10.15 -15.61 11.36
CA ARG A 256 -11.61 -15.59 11.55
C ARG A 256 -12.15 -14.18 11.76
N SER A 257 -11.45 -13.33 12.52
CA SER A 257 -11.84 -11.92 12.67
C SER A 257 -11.74 -11.20 11.33
N VAL A 258 -10.68 -11.41 10.55
CA VAL A 258 -10.55 -10.82 9.21
C VAL A 258 -11.72 -11.22 8.30
N GLU A 259 -12.11 -12.51 8.29
CA GLU A 259 -13.25 -12.97 7.51
C GLU A 259 -14.57 -12.32 7.96
N LYS A 260 -14.82 -12.29 9.28
CA LYS A 260 -16.01 -11.65 9.86
C LYS A 260 -16.10 -10.17 9.48
N GLN A 261 -14.99 -9.45 9.61
CA GLN A 261 -14.89 -8.01 9.33
C GLN A 261 -14.92 -7.69 7.84
N GLY A 262 -14.67 -8.66 6.95
CA GLY A 262 -14.58 -8.46 5.50
C GLY A 262 -15.86 -7.93 4.86
N ALA A 263 -17.01 -8.13 5.50
CA ALA A 263 -18.30 -7.59 5.05
C ALA A 263 -18.69 -6.27 5.73
N GLU A 264 -17.93 -5.82 6.74
CA GLU A 264 -18.25 -4.61 7.50
C GLU A 264 -17.75 -3.36 6.78
N LEU A 265 -18.66 -2.39 6.62
CA LEU A 265 -18.40 -1.09 6.02
C LEU A 265 -18.62 0.01 7.06
N THR A 266 -17.56 0.75 7.37
CA THR A 266 -17.60 1.89 8.28
C THR A 266 -17.98 3.15 7.52
N SER A 267 -19.09 3.79 7.92
CA SER A 267 -19.53 5.09 7.40
C SER A 267 -18.97 6.24 8.25
N ASP A 268 -19.00 7.47 7.73
CA ASP A 268 -18.56 8.68 8.42
C ASP A 268 -17.10 8.63 8.93
N PHE A 269 -16.27 7.81 8.28
CA PHE A 269 -14.87 7.63 8.65
C PHE A 269 -14.06 8.89 8.34
N LYS A 270 -13.29 9.37 9.32
CA LYS A 270 -12.34 10.49 9.16
C LYS A 270 -10.92 10.08 9.47
N GLU A 271 -10.73 9.52 10.66
CA GLU A 271 -9.44 9.06 11.12
C GLU A 271 -9.65 7.98 12.17
N HIS A 272 -8.78 6.97 12.18
CA HIS A 272 -8.73 5.98 13.23
C HIS A 272 -7.32 5.41 13.38
N ARG A 273 -6.91 5.17 14.63
CA ARG A 273 -5.66 4.48 14.97
C ARG A 273 -6.00 3.04 15.36
N PHE A 274 -5.65 2.11 14.48
CA PHE A 274 -5.67 0.68 14.82
C PHE A 274 -4.40 0.34 15.58
N SER A 275 -4.52 -0.29 16.74
CA SER A 275 -3.34 -0.67 17.51
C SER A 275 -3.50 -1.95 18.32
N THR A 276 -2.42 -2.68 18.42
CA THR A 276 -2.27 -3.79 19.37
C THR A 276 -0.89 -3.75 20.00
N THR A 277 -0.79 -4.31 21.20
CA THR A 277 0.46 -4.41 21.95
C THR A 277 0.66 -5.85 22.38
N MET A 278 1.85 -6.37 22.12
CA MET A 278 2.24 -7.74 22.46
C MET A 278 3.57 -7.75 23.21
N SER A 279 3.82 -8.81 23.98
CA SER A 279 5.17 -9.03 24.52
C SER A 279 6.10 -9.44 23.41
N ARG A 280 7.33 -8.91 23.41
CA ARG A 280 8.42 -9.31 22.52
C ARG A 280 8.63 -10.82 22.51
N LYS A 281 8.56 -11.47 23.69
CA LYS A 281 8.74 -12.92 23.86
C LYS A 281 7.63 -13.75 23.22
N SER A 282 6.47 -13.14 22.97
CA SER A 282 5.33 -13.76 22.32
C SER A 282 5.45 -13.73 20.80
N LEU A 283 6.27 -12.84 20.25
CA LEU A 283 6.44 -12.70 18.81
C LEU A 283 7.20 -13.88 18.22
N LEU A 284 6.77 -14.30 17.03
CA LEU A 284 7.38 -15.41 16.33
C LEU A 284 8.84 -15.10 16.00
N GLN A 285 9.76 -15.84 16.62
CA GLN A 285 11.21 -15.66 16.46
C GLN A 285 11.69 -14.22 16.67
N ASP A 286 11.11 -13.50 17.64
CA ASP A 286 11.46 -12.11 17.96
C ASP A 286 11.38 -11.17 16.74
N ALA A 287 10.33 -11.36 15.94
CA ALA A 287 10.19 -10.70 14.66
C ALA A 287 8.81 -10.07 14.48
N LEU A 288 8.78 -9.03 13.66
CA LEU A 288 7.56 -8.44 13.11
C LEU A 288 7.56 -8.59 11.59
N PHE A 289 6.36 -8.59 11.02
CA PHE A 289 6.16 -8.75 9.60
C PHE A 289 5.67 -7.44 9.00
N LEU A 290 6.24 -7.06 7.87
CA LEU A 290 5.68 -6.04 7.01
C LEU A 290 4.76 -6.76 6.01
N SER A 291 3.45 -6.63 6.21
CA SER A 291 2.46 -7.38 5.44
C SER A 291 1.62 -6.46 4.58
N GLU A 292 1.21 -6.95 3.41
CA GLU A 292 0.23 -6.27 2.57
C GLU A 292 -1.19 -6.66 3.00
N HIS A 293 -2.08 -5.67 3.07
CA HIS A 293 -3.49 -5.87 3.33
C HIS A 293 -4.34 -4.95 2.46
N VAL A 294 -5.63 -5.26 2.36
CA VAL A 294 -6.56 -4.51 1.52
C VAL A 294 -7.35 -3.50 2.34
N ILE A 295 -7.53 -2.30 1.78
CA ILE A 295 -8.57 -1.35 2.19
C ILE A 295 -9.51 -1.12 1.01
N LYS A 296 -10.81 -1.40 1.20
CA LYS A 296 -11.87 -1.10 0.23
C LYS A 296 -12.47 0.27 0.57
N VAL A 297 -12.64 1.12 -0.43
CA VAL A 297 -13.29 2.43 -0.33
C VAL A 297 -14.48 2.45 -1.28
N GLN A 298 -15.68 2.65 -0.77
CA GLN A 298 -16.88 2.89 -1.58
C GLN A 298 -17.20 4.38 -1.55
N ALA A 299 -17.09 5.06 -2.69
CA ALA A 299 -17.33 6.50 -2.83
C ALA A 299 -17.85 6.83 -4.24
N ASN A 300 -18.77 7.81 -4.34
CA ASN A 300 -19.35 8.30 -5.61
C ASN A 300 -19.89 7.18 -6.52
N ASP A 301 -20.66 6.25 -5.94
CA ASP A 301 -21.22 5.07 -6.61
C ASP A 301 -20.16 4.12 -7.20
N ASN A 302 -18.91 4.23 -6.74
CA ASN A 302 -17.81 3.38 -7.17
C ASN A 302 -17.14 2.65 -5.99
N GLU A 303 -16.45 1.56 -6.30
CA GLU A 303 -15.67 0.75 -5.38
C GLU A 303 -14.21 0.72 -5.81
N TYR A 304 -13.36 1.17 -4.89
CA TYR A 304 -11.92 1.18 -5.03
C TYR A 304 -11.32 0.19 -4.06
N CYS A 305 -10.30 -0.54 -4.50
CA CYS A 305 -9.62 -1.50 -3.66
C CYS A 305 -8.11 -1.28 -3.76
N TYR A 306 -7.48 -1.04 -2.63
CA TYR A 306 -6.06 -0.71 -2.57
C TYR A 306 -5.35 -1.67 -1.63
N ARG A 307 -4.17 -2.15 -2.05
CA ARG A 307 -3.23 -2.82 -1.14
C ARG A 307 -2.55 -1.77 -0.28
N PHE A 308 -2.21 -2.04 0.96
CA PHE A 308 -1.38 -1.18 1.80
C PHE A 308 -0.42 -2.05 2.59
N GLN A 309 0.77 -1.54 2.85
CA GLN A 309 1.73 -2.19 3.71
C GLN A 309 1.57 -1.69 5.15
N SER A 310 1.55 -2.61 6.11
CA SER A 310 1.62 -2.27 7.53
C SER A 310 2.36 -3.31 8.34
N TYR A 311 2.89 -2.88 9.48
CA TYR A 311 3.55 -3.76 10.43
C TYR A 311 2.53 -4.54 11.26
N THR A 312 2.75 -5.83 11.40
CA THR A 312 1.86 -6.76 12.09
C THR A 312 2.65 -7.89 12.74
N PRO A 313 2.16 -8.48 13.84
CA PRO A 313 2.73 -9.70 14.41
C PRO A 313 2.35 -10.97 13.60
N PHE A 314 1.49 -10.86 12.59
CA PHE A 314 1.01 -11.97 11.77
C PHE A 314 1.69 -11.99 10.40
N ALA A 315 2.25 -13.13 10.01
CA ALA A 315 2.85 -13.35 8.70
C ALA A 315 1.78 -13.65 7.64
N VAL A 316 0.92 -12.69 7.31
CA VAL A 316 -0.22 -12.89 6.41
C VAL A 316 -0.22 -11.82 5.32
N ASP A 317 -0.02 -12.24 4.07
CA ASP A 317 -0.20 -11.38 2.90
C ASP A 317 -1.62 -11.59 2.33
N PHE A 318 -2.45 -10.55 2.43
CA PHE A 318 -3.78 -10.57 1.83
C PHE A 318 -3.68 -10.00 0.41
N ASP A 319 -3.30 -10.88 -0.52
CA ASP A 319 -3.22 -10.58 -1.95
C ASP A 319 -4.58 -10.08 -2.51
N LEU A 320 -4.54 -9.50 -3.70
CA LEU A 320 -5.69 -8.86 -4.36
C LEU A 320 -6.79 -9.80 -4.80
N ASP A 321 -6.60 -11.11 -4.71
CA ASP A 321 -7.66 -12.07 -4.94
C ASP A 321 -8.92 -11.70 -4.10
N ARG A 322 -8.74 -11.02 -2.95
CA ARG A 322 -9.82 -10.45 -2.11
C ARG A 322 -10.45 -9.14 -2.61
N CYS A 323 -9.82 -8.39 -3.51
CA CYS A 323 -10.47 -7.26 -4.18
C CYS A 323 -11.55 -7.73 -5.17
N SER A 324 -11.45 -8.96 -5.66
CA SER A 324 -12.40 -9.58 -6.60
C SER A 324 -13.51 -10.42 -5.95
N GLN A 325 -13.42 -10.65 -4.63
CA GLN A 325 -14.40 -11.36 -3.81
C GLN A 325 -15.30 -10.40 -3.05
#